data_AF-A0A926UQX3-F1
#
_entry.id   AF-A0A926UQX3-F1
#
_cell.length_a   1.000
_cell.length_b   1.000
_cell.length_c   1.000
_cell.angle_alpha   90.00
_cell.angle_beta   90.00
_cell.angle_gamma   90.00
#
_symmetry.space_group_name_H-M   'P 1'
#
loop_
_entity.id
_entity.type
_entity.pdbx_description
1 polymer ?
#
loop_
_entity_poly.entity_id
_entity_poly.type
_entity_poly.pdbx_seq_one_letter_code
_entity_poly.pdbx_strand_id
1 'polypeptide(L)'
;MRVLTLPFLAMIASLVPLLTPEAEALPANAPAIAQSSEDSFSSNGFIMPSKNIYCVIYGDRLRCEIVSQLNPMPPQPASCNLDWGNGLSLLKVGKPFVTCAGDTVFSPNYKTLAYGKSWSKGGFICKSRTNGLTCTNPRGNGFFLNREEWKVF
;
A
#
# COMPACT_ATOMS: atom_id res chain seq x y z
N MET A 1 3.03 -86.36 48.39
CA MET A 1 1.77 -86.57 47.66
C MET A 1 1.11 -85.21 47.47
N ARG A 2 0.52 -84.99 46.29
CA ARG A 2 -0.25 -83.82 45.80
C ARG A 2 -1.08 -83.13 46.91
N VAL A 3 -1.39 -81.84 46.88
CA VAL A 3 -2.14 -81.11 45.84
C VAL A 3 -1.88 -79.61 45.98
N LEU A 4 -1.59 -78.96 44.84
CA LEU A 4 -1.71 -77.52 44.61
C LEU A 4 -3.18 -77.18 44.34
N THR A 5 -3.68 -76.10 44.93
CA THR A 5 -4.83 -75.34 44.40
C THR A 5 -4.65 -73.85 44.72
N LEU A 6 -4.36 -73.06 43.68
CA LEU A 6 -4.59 -71.61 43.68
C LEU A 6 -6.07 -71.33 43.40
N PRO A 7 -6.59 -70.20 43.90
CA PRO A 7 -7.57 -69.48 43.12
C PRO A 7 -7.30 -67.97 43.00
N PHE A 8 -7.63 -67.50 41.80
CA PHE A 8 -8.30 -66.25 41.47
C PHE A 8 -7.54 -64.92 41.54
N LEU A 9 -7.19 -64.50 40.32
CA LEU A 9 -7.01 -63.13 39.83
C LEU A 9 -8.14 -62.20 40.31
N ALA A 10 -7.76 -61.09 40.94
CA ALA A 10 -8.61 -59.92 41.12
C ALA A 10 -8.00 -58.74 40.35
N MET A 11 -8.75 -58.21 39.38
CA MET A 11 -8.49 -56.93 38.74
C MET A 11 -8.64 -55.81 39.78
N ILE A 12 -7.63 -54.96 39.89
CA ILE A 12 -7.72 -53.66 40.57
C ILE A 12 -7.43 -52.56 39.55
N ALA A 13 -8.48 -51.79 39.27
CA ALA A 13 -8.45 -50.59 38.46
C ALA A 13 -7.51 -49.55 39.08
N SER A 14 -6.51 -49.11 38.33
CA SER A 14 -5.58 -48.05 38.75
C SER A 14 -6.19 -46.68 38.46
N LEU A 15 -6.60 -45.99 39.51
CA LEU A 15 -6.90 -44.55 39.51
C LEU A 15 -5.56 -43.80 39.43
N VAL A 16 -5.29 -43.17 38.28
CA VAL A 16 -4.15 -42.27 38.10
C VAL A 16 -4.57 -40.85 38.52
N PRO A 17 -3.83 -40.16 39.40
CA PRO A 17 -4.15 -38.80 39.84
C PRO A 17 -3.89 -37.77 38.74
N LEU A 18 -4.83 -36.83 38.61
CA LEU A 18 -4.76 -35.62 37.79
C LEU A 18 -3.66 -34.69 38.31
N LEU A 19 -2.61 -34.49 37.51
CA LEU A 19 -1.61 -33.43 37.70
C LEU A 19 -2.16 -32.13 37.11
N THR A 20 -2.32 -31.11 37.95
CA THR A 20 -2.60 -29.72 37.57
C THR A 20 -1.30 -29.06 37.10
N PRO A 21 -1.24 -28.44 35.91
CA PRO A 21 -0.12 -27.56 35.56
C PRO A 21 -0.29 -26.19 36.23
N GLU A 22 0.71 -25.81 37.02
CA GLU A 22 0.90 -24.46 37.56
C GLU A 22 1.14 -23.47 36.41
N ALA A 23 0.38 -22.37 36.40
CA ALA A 23 0.57 -21.27 35.48
C ALA A 23 1.70 -20.36 35.99
N GLU A 24 2.89 -20.48 35.40
CA GLU A 24 3.96 -19.48 35.58
C GLU A 24 3.56 -18.17 34.88
N ALA A 25 3.40 -17.12 35.68
CA ALA A 25 3.14 -15.77 35.20
C ALA A 25 4.39 -15.18 34.54
N LEU A 26 4.26 -14.75 33.28
CA LEU A 26 5.32 -14.04 32.54
C LEU A 26 5.44 -12.57 33.02
N PRO A 27 6.65 -12.00 33.11
CA PRO A 27 6.88 -10.63 33.59
C PRO A 27 6.39 -9.57 32.60
N ALA A 28 5.72 -8.54 33.13
CA ALA A 28 5.05 -7.46 32.40
C ALA A 28 5.95 -6.27 31.98
N ASN A 29 7.21 -6.50 31.63
CA ASN A 29 8.13 -5.44 31.19
C ASN A 29 8.77 -5.80 29.84
N ALA A 30 7.99 -5.73 28.77
CA ALA A 30 8.53 -5.64 27.42
C ALA A 30 8.62 -4.17 27.01
N PRO A 31 9.79 -3.65 26.59
CA PRO A 31 9.88 -2.31 26.04
C PRO A 31 9.05 -2.22 24.75
N ALA A 32 8.17 -1.22 24.68
CA ALA A 32 7.41 -0.92 23.48
C ALA A 32 8.38 -0.57 22.34
N ILE A 33 8.45 -1.42 21.31
CA ILE A 33 9.16 -1.11 20.08
C ILE A 33 8.34 -0.02 19.38
N ALA A 34 8.80 1.23 19.46
CA ALA A 34 8.30 2.31 18.62
C ALA A 34 8.64 1.96 17.16
N GLN A 35 7.66 1.44 16.41
CA GLN A 35 7.79 1.23 14.98
C GLN A 35 7.75 2.58 14.26
N SER A 36 8.88 3.27 14.19
CA SER A 36 9.10 4.35 13.23
C SER A 36 9.75 3.79 11.96
N SER A 37 9.05 2.89 11.27
CA SER A 37 9.33 2.63 9.86
C SER A 37 8.32 3.41 9.04
N GLU A 38 8.55 4.71 8.87
CA GLU A 38 7.99 5.41 7.70
C GLU A 38 8.60 4.70 6.49
N ASP A 39 7.88 3.73 5.95
CA ASP A 39 8.26 3.04 4.72
C ASP A 39 8.53 4.11 3.65
N SER A 40 9.80 4.21 3.24
CA SER A 40 10.26 5.31 2.38
C SER A 40 9.46 5.38 1.08
N PHE A 41 8.95 4.25 0.58
CA PHE A 41 8.03 4.16 -0.55
C PHE A 41 6.63 4.68 -0.22
N SER A 42 6.05 4.28 0.92
CA SER A 42 4.78 4.83 1.42
C SER A 42 4.83 6.36 1.53
N SER A 43 5.97 6.91 1.95
CA SER A 43 6.13 8.36 2.12
C SER A 43 6.30 9.12 0.80
N ASN A 44 6.74 8.47 -0.28
CA ASN A 44 7.03 9.09 -1.59
C ASN A 44 5.82 9.14 -2.52
N GLY A 45 4.69 8.57 -2.10
CA GLY A 45 3.45 8.57 -2.86
C GLY A 45 2.23 8.86 -2.00
N PHE A 46 1.08 8.84 -2.64
CA PHE A 46 -0.23 8.95 -2.00
C PHE A 46 -1.31 8.31 -2.87
N ILE A 47 -2.43 7.98 -2.24
CA ILE A 47 -3.68 7.59 -2.89
C ILE A 47 -4.73 8.67 -2.61
N MET A 48 -5.59 8.96 -3.59
CA MET A 48 -6.75 9.84 -3.37
C MET A 48 -7.89 9.12 -2.62
N PRO A 49 -8.81 9.85 -1.96
CA PRO A 49 -9.89 9.23 -1.19
C PRO A 49 -10.85 8.37 -2.03
N SER A 50 -11.05 8.72 -3.31
CA SER A 50 -11.82 7.91 -4.28
C SER A 50 -11.17 6.57 -4.61
N LYS A 51 -9.89 6.38 -4.25
CA LYS A 51 -9.05 5.24 -4.65
C LYS A 51 -8.91 5.08 -6.17
N ASN A 52 -9.25 6.10 -6.94
CA ASN A 52 -9.13 6.08 -8.39
C ASN A 52 -7.78 6.60 -8.87
N ILE A 53 -7.06 7.42 -8.07
CA ILE A 53 -5.79 8.05 -8.48
C ILE A 53 -4.71 7.75 -7.44
N TYR A 54 -3.56 7.30 -7.93
CA TYR A 54 -2.36 6.97 -7.16
C TYR A 54 -1.18 7.76 -7.73
N CYS A 55 -0.32 8.28 -6.89
CA CYS A 55 0.83 9.05 -7.32
C CYS A 55 2.08 8.66 -6.54
N VAL A 56 3.23 8.72 -7.18
CA VAL A 56 4.54 8.49 -6.55
C VAL A 56 5.63 9.29 -7.25
N ILE A 57 6.62 9.75 -6.48
CA ILE A 57 7.86 10.28 -7.04
C ILE A 57 8.79 9.11 -7.37
N TYR A 58 9.22 9.06 -8.63
CA TYR A 58 10.20 8.11 -9.12
C TYR A 58 11.32 8.87 -9.83
N GLY A 59 12.54 8.83 -9.30
CA GLY A 59 13.66 9.62 -9.83
C GLY A 59 13.36 11.12 -9.84
N ASP A 60 13.33 11.72 -11.04
CA ASP A 60 13.15 13.16 -11.27
C ASP A 60 11.72 13.57 -11.62
N ARG A 61 10.76 12.64 -11.55
CA ARG A 61 9.37 12.86 -11.96
C ARG A 61 8.37 12.41 -10.91
N LEU A 62 7.23 13.08 -10.93
CA LEU A 62 6.00 12.59 -10.31
C LEU A 62 5.24 11.77 -11.37
N ARG A 63 4.91 10.51 -11.08
CA ARG A 63 4.02 9.70 -11.89
C ARG A 63 2.70 9.52 -11.15
N CYS A 64 1.60 9.83 -11.81
CA CYS A 64 0.25 9.57 -11.31
C CYS A 64 -0.50 8.67 -12.28
N GLU A 65 -1.13 7.63 -11.75
CA GLU A 65 -1.98 6.71 -12.50
C GLU A 65 -3.42 6.77 -12.02
N ILE A 66 -4.33 6.50 -12.95
CA ILE A 66 -5.76 6.48 -12.74
C ILE A 66 -6.33 5.11 -13.11
N VAL A 67 -7.09 4.51 -12.19
CA VAL A 67 -7.67 3.16 -12.35
C VAL A 67 -8.70 3.14 -13.49
N SER A 68 -9.47 4.23 -13.62
CA SER A 68 -10.49 4.36 -14.66
C SER A 68 -9.97 4.66 -16.07
N GLN A 69 -8.65 4.65 -16.28
CA GLN A 69 -7.97 5.15 -17.49
C GLN A 69 -8.16 6.65 -17.73
N LEU A 70 -7.30 7.23 -18.56
CA LEU A 70 -7.42 8.60 -19.02
C LEU A 70 -8.61 8.72 -19.98
N ASN A 71 -9.45 9.72 -19.73
CA ASN A 71 -10.57 10.06 -20.60
C ASN A 71 -10.44 11.53 -21.04
N PRO A 72 -10.48 11.85 -22.35
CA PRO A 72 -10.45 10.91 -23.46
C PRO A 72 -9.13 10.13 -23.50
N MET A 73 -9.15 8.93 -24.07
CA MET A 73 -7.95 8.12 -24.26
C MET A 73 -6.96 8.87 -25.16
N PRO A 74 -5.71 9.12 -24.71
CA PRO A 74 -4.72 9.76 -25.56
C PRO A 74 -4.29 8.84 -26.72
N PRO A 75 -3.84 9.41 -27.85
CA PRO A 75 -3.10 8.63 -28.83
C PRO A 75 -1.86 8.01 -28.17
N GLN A 76 -1.49 6.82 -28.62
CA GLN A 76 -0.25 6.19 -28.18
C GLN A 76 0.94 7.10 -28.47
N PRO A 77 1.79 7.42 -27.47
CA PRO A 77 3.02 8.14 -27.74
C PRO A 77 3.89 7.34 -28.71
N ALA A 78 4.45 7.98 -29.74
CA ALA A 78 5.22 7.29 -30.78
C ALA A 78 6.43 6.51 -30.25
N SER A 79 7.00 6.95 -29.12
CA SER A 79 8.12 6.28 -28.45
C SER A 79 7.68 5.16 -27.49
N CYS A 80 6.39 4.86 -27.39
CA CYS A 80 5.86 3.92 -26.41
C CYS A 80 5.62 2.54 -27.02
N ASN A 81 6.35 1.54 -26.53
CA ASN A 81 6.18 0.12 -26.85
C ASN A 81 5.63 -0.71 -25.67
N LEU A 82 5.08 -0.04 -24.65
CA LEU A 82 4.47 -0.62 -23.45
C LEU A 82 3.02 -0.13 -23.31
N ASP A 83 2.42 -0.28 -22.13
CA ASP A 83 1.08 0.22 -21.85
C ASP A 83 1.09 1.76 -21.70
N TRP A 84 0.01 2.39 -22.17
CA TRP A 84 -0.21 3.83 -22.07
C TRP A 84 -1.68 4.14 -21.75
N GLY A 85 -1.97 5.40 -21.45
CA GLY A 85 -3.34 5.86 -21.22
C GLY A 85 -3.87 5.61 -19.81
N ASN A 86 -3.07 5.06 -18.92
CA ASN A 86 -3.40 4.85 -17.52
C ASN A 86 -2.84 5.95 -16.59
N GLY A 87 -2.13 6.96 -17.11
CA GLY A 87 -1.54 7.97 -16.24
C GLY A 87 -0.74 9.07 -16.92
N LEU A 88 -0.30 10.02 -16.11
CA LEU A 88 0.53 11.17 -16.49
C LEU A 88 1.81 11.19 -15.66
N SER A 89 2.90 11.64 -16.27
CA SER A 89 4.17 11.90 -15.62
C SER A 89 4.51 13.38 -15.73
N LEU A 90 5.06 13.95 -14.67
CA LEU A 90 5.49 15.35 -14.58
C LEU A 90 6.94 15.41 -14.12
N LEU A 91 7.82 15.88 -15.01
CA LEU A 91 9.23 16.13 -14.68
C LEU A 91 9.36 17.29 -13.70
N LYS A 92 10.41 17.26 -12.87
CA LYS A 92 10.78 18.40 -12.01
C LYS A 92 11.10 19.65 -12.83
N VAL A 93 11.67 19.45 -14.02
CA VAL A 93 11.90 20.48 -15.03
C VAL A 93 11.40 19.96 -16.37
N GLY A 94 10.28 20.50 -16.87
CA GLY A 94 9.67 20.09 -18.12
C GLY A 94 8.14 20.09 -18.06
N LYS A 95 7.51 19.76 -19.19
CA LYS A 95 6.05 19.62 -19.30
C LYS A 95 5.60 18.21 -18.87
N PRO A 96 4.35 18.05 -18.41
CA PRO A 96 3.79 16.72 -18.22
C PRO A 96 3.56 15.99 -19.55
N PHE A 97 3.55 14.67 -19.49
CA PHE A 97 3.37 13.78 -20.64
C PHE A 97 2.60 12.51 -20.24
N VAL A 98 2.01 11.83 -21.22
CA VAL A 98 1.34 10.54 -21.02
C VAL A 98 2.38 9.49 -20.65
N THR A 99 2.13 8.79 -19.54
CA THR A 99 3.02 7.73 -19.07
C THR A 99 2.99 6.55 -20.06
N CYS A 100 4.18 6.04 -20.37
CA CYS A 100 4.38 4.76 -21.04
C CYS A 100 5.13 3.84 -20.08
N ALA A 101 4.54 2.71 -19.71
CA ALA A 101 5.13 1.81 -18.72
C ALA A 101 4.53 0.41 -18.77
N GLY A 102 5.29 -0.59 -18.31
CA GLY A 102 4.84 -1.98 -18.16
C GLY A 102 4.61 -2.39 -16.69
N ASP A 103 4.73 -1.43 -15.76
CA ASP A 103 4.47 -1.57 -14.33
C ASP A 103 3.35 -0.62 -13.90
N THR A 104 2.99 -0.63 -12.62
CA THR A 104 2.00 0.29 -12.03
C THR A 104 2.52 0.91 -10.74
N VAL A 105 2.00 2.09 -10.41
CA VAL A 105 2.29 2.78 -9.14
C VAL A 105 1.34 2.38 -8.01
N PHE A 106 0.34 1.52 -8.27
CA PHE A 106 -0.65 1.14 -7.28
C PHE A 106 0.00 0.46 -6.07
N SER A 107 -0.32 0.95 -4.88
CA SER A 107 0.19 0.40 -3.63
C SER A 107 -0.85 0.52 -2.52
N PRO A 108 -1.13 -0.55 -1.77
CA PRO A 108 -2.02 -0.50 -0.61
C PRO A 108 -1.39 0.27 0.57
N ASN A 109 -0.08 0.51 0.55
CA ASN A 109 0.65 1.13 1.64
C ASN A 109 0.66 2.67 1.58
N TYR A 110 0.13 3.28 0.52
CA TYR A 110 0.09 4.73 0.42
C TYR A 110 -0.89 5.35 1.41
N LYS A 111 -0.43 6.40 2.09
CA LYS A 111 -1.30 7.26 2.90
C LYS A 111 -2.30 7.97 1.99
N THR A 112 -3.53 8.13 2.47
CA THR A 112 -4.57 8.85 1.73
C THR A 112 -4.38 10.35 1.81
N LEU A 113 -4.33 11.03 0.66
CA LEU A 113 -4.36 12.49 0.58
C LEU A 113 -5.82 12.98 0.60
N ALA A 114 -6.33 13.27 1.79
CA ALA A 114 -7.70 13.74 1.98
C ALA A 114 -8.07 14.92 1.06
N TYR A 115 -9.34 15.00 0.66
CA TYR A 115 -9.85 16.12 -0.12
C TYR A 115 -9.63 17.44 0.64
N GLY A 116 -9.34 18.51 -0.11
CA GLY A 116 -9.00 19.83 0.43
C GLY A 116 -7.55 19.95 0.90
N LYS A 117 -6.80 18.85 1.00
CA LYS A 117 -5.38 18.88 1.39
C LYS A 117 -4.46 19.01 0.19
N SER A 118 -3.21 19.33 0.50
CA SER A 118 -2.12 19.36 -0.47
C SER A 118 -1.00 18.44 0.00
N TRP A 119 -0.35 17.79 -0.94
CA TRP A 119 0.85 17.02 -0.74
C TRP A 119 2.02 17.75 -1.41
N SER A 120 3.15 17.83 -0.73
CA SER A 120 4.33 18.55 -1.21
C SER A 120 5.59 17.77 -0.91
N LYS A 121 6.27 17.30 -1.96
CA LYS A 121 7.50 16.51 -1.83
C LYS A 121 8.30 16.56 -3.14
N GLY A 122 9.62 16.49 -3.07
CA GLY A 122 10.51 16.46 -4.24
C GLY A 122 10.45 17.70 -5.17
N GLY A 123 9.81 18.79 -4.72
CA GLY A 123 9.53 19.97 -5.54
C GLY A 123 8.17 19.94 -6.25
N PHE A 124 7.40 18.86 -6.11
CA PHE A 124 6.04 18.78 -6.64
C PHE A 124 5.02 19.20 -5.59
N ILE A 125 3.95 19.84 -6.05
CA ILE A 125 2.79 20.17 -5.22
C ILE A 125 1.56 19.58 -5.88
N CYS A 126 0.84 18.73 -5.16
CA CYS A 126 -0.42 18.13 -5.57
C CYS A 126 -1.56 18.55 -4.66
N LYS A 127 -2.66 19.04 -5.22
CA LYS A 127 -3.86 19.49 -4.51
C LYS A 127 -4.98 18.50 -4.77
N SER A 128 -5.44 17.83 -3.71
CA SER A 128 -6.58 16.90 -3.76
C SER A 128 -7.88 17.69 -3.62
N ARG A 129 -8.76 17.59 -4.60
CA ARG A 129 -10.09 18.21 -4.60
C ARG A 129 -11.13 17.16 -4.98
N THR A 130 -12.39 17.43 -4.63
CA THR A 130 -13.50 16.51 -4.95
C THR A 130 -13.73 16.39 -6.46
N ASN A 131 -13.38 17.41 -7.23
CA ASN A 131 -13.47 17.39 -8.68
C ASN A 131 -12.23 16.79 -9.36
N GLY A 132 -11.11 16.56 -8.67
CA GLY A 132 -9.90 15.99 -9.27
C GLY A 132 -8.61 16.30 -8.54
N LEU A 133 -7.50 15.85 -9.12
CA LEU A 133 -6.14 16.13 -8.68
C LEU A 133 -5.52 17.20 -9.56
N THR A 134 -4.84 18.18 -8.95
CA THR A 134 -3.96 19.10 -9.68
C THR A 134 -2.55 18.99 -9.15
N CYS A 135 -1.58 18.66 -10.00
CA CYS A 135 -0.17 18.58 -9.64
C CYS A 135 0.67 19.56 -10.45
N THR A 136 1.68 20.16 -9.82
CA THR A 136 2.56 21.17 -10.42
C THR A 136 4.01 20.92 -10.04
N ASN A 137 4.93 21.31 -10.93
CA ASN A 137 6.36 21.34 -10.68
C ASN A 137 6.83 22.76 -10.33
N PRO A 138 8.10 22.96 -9.90
CA PRO A 138 8.61 24.29 -9.54
C PRO A 138 8.63 25.29 -10.70
N ARG A 139 8.51 24.82 -11.94
CA ARG A 139 8.48 25.66 -13.15
C ARG A 139 7.07 26.11 -13.52
N GLY A 140 6.06 25.72 -12.75
CA GLY A 140 4.65 26.06 -13.00
C GLY A 140 3.94 25.15 -14.00
N ASN A 141 4.63 24.18 -14.61
CA ASN A 141 3.97 23.19 -15.45
C ASN A 141 3.25 22.17 -14.57
N GLY A 142 2.15 21.64 -15.05
CA GLY A 142 1.31 20.76 -14.27
C GLY A 142 0.22 20.08 -15.07
N PHE A 143 -0.58 19.30 -14.36
CA PHE A 143 -1.74 18.65 -14.93
C PHE A 143 -2.92 18.64 -13.97
N PHE A 144 -4.11 18.59 -14.55
CA PHE A 144 -5.35 18.22 -13.89
C PHE A 144 -5.74 16.80 -14.31
N LEU A 145 -6.25 16.01 -13.37
CA LEU A 145 -6.63 14.62 -13.59
C LEU A 145 -7.85 14.23 -12.76
N ASN A 146 -8.90 13.74 -13.41
CA ASN A 146 -10.02 13.04 -12.78
C ASN A 146 -10.51 11.92 -13.71
N ARG A 147 -11.66 11.29 -13.36
CA ARG A 147 -12.24 10.19 -14.14
C ARG A 147 -12.72 10.63 -15.54
N GLU A 148 -13.16 11.86 -15.68
CA GLU A 148 -13.89 12.36 -16.86
C GLU A 148 -12.98 13.11 -17.82
N GLU A 149 -11.95 13.79 -17.30
CA GLU A 149 -11.03 14.60 -18.07
C GLU A 149 -9.61 14.63 -17.48
N TRP A 150 -8.65 14.92 -18.36
CA TRP A 150 -7.29 15.28 -17.98
C TRP A 150 -6.80 16.44 -18.86
N LYS A 151 -5.96 17.30 -18.29
CA LYS A 151 -5.40 18.47 -18.97
C LYS A 151 -3.96 18.68 -18.52
N VAL A 152 -3.10 19.12 -19.42
CA VAL A 152 -1.72 19.52 -19.13
C VAL A 152 -1.58 21.03 -19.35
N PHE A 153 -0.72 21.69 -18.57
CA PHE A 153 -0.45 23.12 -18.66
C PHE A 153 1.00 23.44 -18.26
#